data_AF-A0A0Q8N1B5-F1
#
_entry.id   AF-A0A0Q8N1B5-F1
#
_cell.length_a   1.000
_cell.length_b   1.000
_cell.length_c   1.000
_cell.angle_alpha   90.00
_cell.angle_beta   90.00
_cell.angle_gamma   90.00
#
_symmetry.space_group_name_H-M   'P 1'
#
loop_
_entity.id
_entity.type
_entity.pdbx_description
1 polymer ?
#
loop_
_entity_poly.entity_id
_entity_poly.type
_entity_poly.pdbx_seq_one_letter_code
_entity_poly.pdbx_strand_id
1 'polypeptide(L)'
;MTLSALTDRDAVLRALAEYDELGREGFLAKYGYGPAKAYFLVHNGKRYDSKAIAGVAVGLEYPANGPLKAADFSGGEATVRAKLEQLGFEVESGSPSAKRNPDWTREETILALELYTQRRPQLPGETDPDILALSDLLMSYAGQRGVVGTPTFRNPNGVSMKVANLSRLEKGDSRKGLAHGAGTEERVWAEFMPDVARLQAAAEAIRDGINGLAQPPIGTENPPGADASPRPLDAVSRGPRPSFGEVVHTRTDGENCLYVMRLHGRINDLFPGRNLHKMAVLKIGRSNDVKRRVVEMNCGFPPGLELAWRPALTQTFQSADSAHDAEQALLALLLEQGFTIGGEFAVVPERQIETMLAAAVRSQS
;
A
#
# COMPACT_ATOMS: atom_id res chain seq x y z
N MET A 1 -23.75 -2.20 -29.06
CA MET A 1 -23.92 -0.76 -28.78
C MET A 1 -22.72 -0.29 -27.98
N THR A 2 -22.32 0.98 -28.07
CA THR A 2 -21.18 1.53 -27.32
C THR A 2 -21.59 2.77 -26.54
N LEU A 3 -20.79 3.14 -25.55
CA LEU A 3 -21.00 4.36 -24.74
C LEU A 3 -21.14 5.64 -25.59
N SER A 4 -20.49 5.70 -26.76
CA SER A 4 -20.58 6.86 -27.66
C SER A 4 -22.00 7.17 -28.13
N ALA A 5 -22.88 6.16 -28.15
CA ALA A 5 -24.28 6.29 -28.56
C ALA A 5 -25.15 7.00 -27.53
N LEU A 6 -24.71 7.11 -26.26
CA LEU A 6 -25.44 7.88 -25.25
C LEU A 6 -25.48 9.36 -25.66
N THR A 7 -26.68 9.90 -25.86
CA THR A 7 -26.91 11.30 -26.22
C THR A 7 -27.98 11.96 -25.37
N ASP A 8 -28.83 11.18 -24.72
CA ASP A 8 -29.94 11.68 -23.92
C ASP A 8 -29.52 11.89 -22.45
N ARG A 9 -29.65 13.14 -21.99
CA ARG A 9 -29.43 13.50 -20.59
C ARG A 9 -30.50 12.88 -19.68
N ASP A 10 -31.74 12.76 -20.15
CA ASP A 10 -32.85 12.22 -19.35
C ASP A 10 -32.70 10.72 -19.10
N ALA A 11 -32.05 9.99 -20.01
CA ALA A 11 -31.66 8.60 -19.77
C ALA A 11 -30.73 8.45 -18.57
N VAL A 12 -29.79 9.38 -18.37
CA VAL A 12 -28.90 9.40 -17.20
C VAL A 12 -29.69 9.74 -15.93
N LEU A 13 -30.59 10.74 -15.98
CA LEU A 13 -31.44 11.08 -14.83
C LEU A 13 -32.35 9.92 -14.40
N ARG A 14 -32.91 9.17 -15.36
CA ARG A 14 -33.68 7.96 -15.07
C ARG A 14 -32.83 6.86 -14.42
N ALA A 15 -31.59 6.67 -14.88
CA ALA A 15 -30.66 5.73 -14.24
C ALA A 15 -30.32 6.15 -12.79
N LEU A 16 -30.18 7.45 -12.51
CA LEU A 16 -29.96 7.97 -11.16
C LEU A 16 -31.18 7.75 -10.25
N ALA A 17 -32.39 7.97 -10.76
CA ALA A 17 -33.62 7.73 -10.01
C ALA A 17 -33.76 6.25 -9.63
N GLU A 18 -33.48 5.34 -10.57
CA GLU A 18 -33.49 3.90 -10.30
C GLU A 18 -32.38 3.49 -9.31
N TYR A 19 -31.20 4.13 -9.38
CA TYR A 19 -30.13 3.92 -8.40
C TYR A 19 -30.55 4.35 -6.99
N ASP A 20 -31.23 5.49 -6.87
CA ASP A 20 -31.76 5.99 -5.59
C ASP A 20 -32.86 5.08 -5.02
N GLU A 21 -33.70 4.48 -5.88
CA GLU A 21 -34.76 3.55 -5.48
C GLU A 21 -34.22 2.19 -5.01
N LEU A 22 -33.28 1.60 -5.77
CA LEU A 22 -32.72 0.28 -5.48
C LEU A 22 -31.61 0.32 -4.43
N GLY A 23 -31.04 1.49 -4.18
CA GLY A 23 -29.79 1.66 -3.46
C GLY A 23 -28.58 1.12 -4.23
N ARG A 24 -27.39 1.54 -3.81
CA ARG A 24 -26.12 1.21 -4.49
C ARG A 24 -25.92 -0.28 -4.73
N GLU A 25 -26.03 -1.10 -3.69
CA GLU A 25 -25.75 -2.54 -3.81
C GLU A 25 -26.78 -3.24 -4.69
N GLY A 26 -28.06 -2.91 -4.53
CA GLY A 26 -29.15 -3.48 -5.33
C GLY A 26 -29.02 -3.12 -6.81
N PHE A 27 -28.70 -1.86 -7.11
CA PHE A 27 -28.47 -1.39 -8.48
C PHE A 27 -27.28 -2.11 -9.13
N LEU A 28 -26.14 -2.17 -8.44
CA LEU A 28 -24.93 -2.83 -8.94
C LEU A 28 -25.15 -4.33 -9.18
N ALA A 29 -25.82 -5.02 -8.25
CA ALA A 29 -26.14 -6.44 -8.38
C ALA A 29 -27.10 -6.70 -9.55
N LYS A 30 -28.16 -5.89 -9.70
CA LYS A 30 -29.15 -6.03 -10.78
C LYS A 30 -28.50 -5.95 -12.16
N TYR A 31 -27.55 -5.03 -12.34
CA TYR A 31 -26.94 -4.77 -13.65
C TYR A 31 -25.56 -5.42 -13.84
N GLY A 32 -25.05 -6.16 -12.84
CA GLY A 32 -23.78 -6.88 -12.91
C GLY A 32 -22.55 -5.97 -12.92
N TYR A 33 -22.61 -4.86 -12.20
CA TYR A 33 -21.48 -3.93 -12.03
C TYR A 33 -20.80 -4.11 -10.68
N GLY A 34 -19.49 -3.83 -10.63
CA GLY A 34 -18.77 -3.66 -9.38
C GLY A 34 -18.75 -2.18 -8.94
N PRO A 35 -18.46 -1.91 -7.65
CA PRO A 35 -18.36 -0.54 -7.15
C PRO A 35 -17.23 0.25 -7.83
N ALA A 36 -17.50 1.52 -8.12
CA ALA A 36 -16.53 2.45 -8.68
C ALA A 36 -15.41 2.75 -7.67
N LYS A 37 -14.18 2.79 -8.19
CA LYS A 37 -12.96 2.98 -7.39
C LYS A 37 -12.38 4.39 -7.48
N ALA A 38 -12.70 5.15 -8.53
CA ALA A 38 -11.98 6.38 -8.86
C ALA A 38 -12.82 7.48 -9.54
N TYR A 39 -13.98 7.16 -10.13
CA TYR A 39 -14.81 8.15 -10.80
C TYR A 39 -16.24 8.04 -10.28
N PHE A 40 -16.81 9.17 -9.89
CA PHE A 40 -18.15 9.27 -9.36
C PHE A 40 -18.89 10.38 -10.11
N LEU A 41 -20.06 10.06 -10.66
CA LEU A 41 -20.96 11.10 -11.13
C LEU A 41 -21.54 11.80 -9.89
N VAL A 42 -21.58 13.13 -9.92
CA VAL A 42 -22.18 13.96 -8.87
C VAL A 42 -23.46 14.59 -9.37
N HIS A 43 -24.54 14.38 -8.63
CA HIS A 43 -25.82 15.00 -8.91
C HIS A 43 -26.56 15.27 -7.60
N ASN A 44 -27.01 16.52 -7.41
CA ASN A 44 -27.68 16.99 -6.18
C ASN A 44 -26.90 16.67 -4.89
N GLY A 45 -25.57 16.81 -4.92
CA GLY A 45 -24.69 16.57 -3.77
C GLY A 45 -24.46 15.09 -3.42
N LYS A 46 -25.03 14.15 -4.19
CA LYS A 46 -24.81 12.71 -4.04
C LYS A 46 -23.81 12.19 -5.08
N ARG A 47 -23.08 11.13 -4.72
CA ARG A 47 -22.11 10.43 -5.59
C ARG A 47 -22.68 9.10 -6.08
N TYR A 48 -22.45 8.81 -7.36
CA TYR A 48 -22.94 7.62 -8.04
C TYR A 48 -21.81 6.93 -8.81
N ASP A 49 -21.87 5.60 -8.93
CA ASP A 49 -20.88 4.81 -9.67
C ASP A 49 -20.95 5.13 -11.19
N SER A 50 -20.03 5.96 -11.69
CA SER A 50 -20.11 6.60 -13.03
C SER A 50 -20.33 5.61 -14.17
N LYS A 51 -19.60 4.50 -14.15
CA LYS A 51 -19.67 3.46 -15.20
C LYS A 51 -21.00 2.70 -15.19
N ALA A 52 -21.52 2.40 -14.01
CA ALA A 52 -22.79 1.70 -13.87
C ALA A 52 -23.94 2.58 -14.36
N ILE A 53 -23.97 3.85 -13.93
CA ILE A 53 -24.97 4.82 -14.38
C ILE A 53 -24.94 5.00 -15.91
N ALA A 54 -23.76 5.21 -16.50
CA ALA A 54 -23.64 5.41 -17.93
C ALA A 54 -24.08 4.17 -18.74
N GLY A 55 -23.76 2.96 -18.27
CA GLY A 55 -24.14 1.73 -18.95
C GLY A 55 -25.64 1.46 -18.90
N VAL A 56 -26.28 1.75 -17.77
CA VAL A 56 -27.75 1.63 -17.62
C VAL A 56 -28.46 2.71 -18.43
N ALA A 57 -27.95 3.95 -18.42
CA ALA A 57 -28.50 5.03 -19.23
C ALA A 57 -28.54 4.69 -20.73
N VAL A 58 -27.50 4.03 -21.27
CA VAL A 58 -27.51 3.54 -22.66
C VAL A 58 -28.67 2.57 -22.92
N GLY A 59 -28.96 1.67 -21.97
CA GLY A 59 -30.09 0.75 -22.09
C GLY A 59 -31.44 1.43 -21.98
N LEU A 60 -31.54 2.51 -21.20
CA LEU A 60 -32.76 3.31 -21.05
C LEU A 60 -33.02 4.22 -22.25
N GLU A 61 -31.99 4.68 -22.96
CA GLU A 61 -32.08 5.40 -24.24
C GLU A 61 -32.37 4.45 -25.40
N TYR A 62 -31.79 3.23 -25.38
CA TYR A 62 -31.94 2.22 -26.43
C TYR A 62 -32.46 0.87 -25.89
N PRO A 63 -33.77 0.76 -25.55
CA PRO A 63 -34.33 -0.42 -24.89
C PRO A 63 -34.16 -1.74 -25.67
N ALA A 64 -34.13 -1.68 -27.01
CA ALA A 64 -33.97 -2.86 -27.86
C ALA A 64 -32.60 -3.55 -27.69
N ASN A 65 -31.59 -2.82 -27.20
CA ASN A 65 -30.23 -3.32 -27.02
C ASN A 65 -29.90 -3.66 -25.57
N GLY A 66 -30.71 -3.17 -24.63
CA GLY A 66 -30.48 -3.33 -23.20
C GLY A 66 -29.29 -2.51 -22.67
N PRO A 67 -29.08 -2.52 -21.34
CA PRO A 67 -27.96 -1.81 -20.72
C PRO A 67 -26.63 -2.42 -21.15
N LEU A 68 -25.60 -1.57 -21.26
CA LEU A 68 -24.24 -2.07 -21.43
C LEU A 68 -23.83 -2.87 -20.20
N LYS A 69 -22.94 -3.85 -20.36
CA LYS A 69 -22.26 -4.55 -19.26
C LYS A 69 -20.87 -3.97 -19.08
N ALA A 70 -20.26 -4.22 -17.92
CA ALA A 70 -18.91 -3.74 -17.61
C ALA A 70 -17.85 -4.13 -18.65
N ALA A 71 -18.01 -5.29 -19.31
CA ALA A 71 -17.14 -5.81 -20.36
C ALA A 71 -17.31 -5.12 -21.73
N ASP A 72 -18.44 -4.43 -21.97
CA ASP A 72 -18.74 -3.78 -23.26
C ASP A 72 -18.08 -2.40 -23.39
N PHE A 73 -17.42 -1.92 -22.34
CA PHE A 73 -16.69 -0.66 -22.35
C PHE A 73 -15.27 -0.84 -22.89
N SER A 74 -14.97 -0.21 -24.02
CA SER A 74 -13.61 -0.02 -24.53
C SER A 74 -13.14 1.41 -24.20
N GLY A 75 -12.00 1.54 -23.50
CA GLY A 75 -11.39 2.85 -23.18
C GLY A 75 -11.35 3.26 -21.70
N GLY A 76 -11.91 2.46 -20.79
CA GLY A 76 -11.82 2.72 -19.34
C GLY A 76 -12.70 3.87 -18.84
N GLU A 77 -12.51 4.27 -17.58
CA GLU A 77 -13.34 5.27 -16.90
C GLU A 77 -13.19 6.70 -17.46
N ALA A 78 -12.07 7.01 -18.13
CA ALA A 78 -11.85 8.31 -18.74
C ALA A 78 -12.85 8.61 -19.88
N THR A 79 -13.23 7.60 -20.66
CA THR A 79 -14.25 7.75 -21.72
C THR A 79 -15.65 7.95 -21.13
N VAL A 80 -15.94 7.29 -20.00
CA VAL A 80 -17.19 7.45 -19.24
C VAL A 80 -17.31 8.87 -18.72
N ARG A 81 -16.25 9.38 -18.09
CA ARG A 81 -16.18 10.76 -17.61
C ARG A 81 -16.47 11.77 -18.73
N ALA A 82 -15.72 11.70 -19.82
CA ALA A 82 -15.87 12.65 -20.93
C ALA A 82 -17.29 12.65 -21.51
N LYS A 83 -17.93 11.47 -21.61
CA LYS A 83 -19.30 11.36 -22.10
C LYS A 83 -20.32 11.97 -21.12
N LEU A 84 -20.20 11.70 -19.82
CA LEU A 84 -21.10 12.26 -18.81
C LEU A 84 -20.93 13.79 -18.69
N GLU A 85 -19.71 14.29 -18.76
CA GLU A 85 -19.41 15.73 -18.81
C GLU A 85 -20.00 16.39 -20.07
N GLN A 86 -19.90 15.72 -21.24
CA GLN A 86 -20.54 16.19 -22.48
C GLN A 86 -22.07 16.32 -22.33
N LEU A 87 -22.70 15.45 -21.55
CA LEU A 87 -24.13 15.49 -21.23
C LEU A 87 -24.46 16.48 -20.11
N GLY A 88 -23.48 17.21 -19.60
CA GLY A 88 -23.61 18.27 -18.59
C GLY A 88 -23.65 17.76 -17.15
N PHE A 89 -23.14 16.57 -16.86
CA PHE A 89 -23.00 16.07 -15.50
C PHE A 89 -21.61 16.38 -14.95
N GLU A 90 -21.55 16.65 -13.65
CA GLU A 90 -20.29 16.73 -12.95
C GLU A 90 -19.78 15.33 -12.62
N VAL A 91 -18.50 15.07 -12.88
CA VAL A 91 -17.85 13.81 -12.53
C VAL A 91 -16.64 14.12 -11.68
N GLU A 92 -16.75 13.77 -10.40
CA GLU A 92 -15.65 13.84 -9.46
C GLU A 92 -14.74 12.62 -9.63
N SER A 93 -13.43 12.86 -9.70
CA SER A 93 -12.47 11.81 -9.41
C SER A 93 -12.44 11.56 -7.90
N GLY A 94 -12.93 10.40 -7.46
CA GLY A 94 -12.77 9.93 -6.09
C GLY A 94 -11.29 9.68 -5.81
N SER A 95 -10.68 10.66 -5.13
CA SER A 95 -9.25 10.92 -5.00
C SER A 95 -8.62 11.56 -6.25
N PRO A 96 -7.82 12.65 -6.10
CA PRO A 96 -6.80 12.92 -7.09
C PRO A 96 -5.99 11.64 -7.20
N SER A 97 -5.64 11.22 -8.42
CA SER A 97 -4.70 10.12 -8.69
C SER A 97 -3.92 9.75 -7.43
N ALA A 98 -4.22 8.60 -6.81
CA ALA A 98 -3.30 8.03 -5.84
C ALA A 98 -1.94 8.09 -6.55
N LYS A 99 -1.04 8.97 -6.08
CA LYS A 99 0.15 9.44 -6.84
C LYS A 99 0.65 8.27 -7.66
N ARG A 100 0.49 8.30 -8.99
CA ARG A 100 0.84 7.13 -9.81
C ARG A 100 2.26 6.76 -9.43
N ASN A 101 2.49 5.48 -9.12
CA ASN A 101 3.81 5.01 -8.77
C ASN A 101 4.81 5.45 -9.87
N PRO A 102 5.98 5.98 -9.48
CA PRO A 102 7.02 6.32 -10.42
C PRO A 102 7.35 5.16 -11.38
N ASP A 103 7.65 5.50 -12.63
CA ASP A 103 7.98 4.53 -13.67
C ASP A 103 9.24 3.74 -13.28
N TRP A 104 9.37 2.51 -13.81
CA TRP A 104 10.57 1.69 -13.61
C TRP A 104 11.80 2.35 -14.24
N THR A 105 12.87 2.49 -13.47
CA THR A 105 14.14 3.02 -13.97
C THR A 105 14.93 1.93 -14.69
N ARG A 106 16.00 2.35 -15.36
CA ARG A 106 16.92 1.44 -16.06
C ARG A 106 17.56 0.47 -15.06
N GLU A 107 18.04 0.97 -13.93
CA GLU A 107 18.72 0.18 -12.89
C GLU A 107 17.78 -0.83 -12.24
N GLU A 108 16.55 -0.41 -11.91
CA GLU A 108 15.52 -1.31 -11.37
C GLU A 108 15.18 -2.43 -12.37
N THR A 109 15.15 -2.10 -13.66
CA THR A 109 14.89 -3.07 -14.74
C THR A 109 16.07 -4.02 -14.94
N ILE A 110 17.32 -3.56 -14.77
CA ILE A 110 18.52 -4.41 -14.81
C ILE A 110 18.48 -5.45 -13.69
N LEU A 111 18.17 -5.03 -12.46
CA LEU A 111 18.06 -5.94 -11.31
C LEU A 111 16.93 -6.98 -11.51
N ALA A 112 15.78 -6.55 -12.03
CA ALA A 112 14.68 -7.47 -12.36
C ALA A 112 15.04 -8.44 -13.50
N LEU A 113 15.78 -7.98 -14.52
CA LEU A 113 16.23 -8.83 -15.63
C LEU A 113 17.28 -9.85 -15.18
N GLU A 114 18.18 -9.47 -14.29
CA GLU A 114 19.16 -10.41 -13.73
C GLU A 114 18.45 -11.54 -12.96
N LEU A 115 17.50 -11.21 -12.07
CA LEU A 115 16.69 -12.23 -11.37
C LEU A 115 15.91 -13.12 -12.36
N TYR A 116 15.35 -12.52 -13.41
CA TYR A 116 14.70 -13.27 -14.49
C TYR A 116 15.65 -14.32 -15.11
N THR A 117 16.88 -13.93 -15.45
CA THR A 117 17.85 -14.84 -16.07
C THR A 117 18.29 -15.97 -15.15
N GLN A 118 18.33 -15.74 -13.83
CA GLN A 118 18.72 -16.74 -12.82
C GLN A 118 17.62 -17.77 -12.55
N ARG A 119 16.35 -17.36 -12.65
CA ARG A 119 15.21 -18.20 -12.22
C ARG A 119 14.43 -18.82 -13.38
N ARG A 120 14.60 -18.35 -14.62
CA ARG A 120 13.95 -18.98 -15.78
C ARG A 120 14.39 -20.45 -15.93
N PRO A 121 13.50 -21.37 -16.36
CA PRO A 121 12.14 -21.12 -16.85
C PRO A 121 11.07 -21.02 -15.76
N GLN A 122 11.38 -21.34 -14.49
CA GLN A 122 10.41 -21.37 -13.40
C GLN A 122 10.47 -20.08 -12.56
N LEU A 123 9.65 -19.11 -12.93
CA LEU A 123 9.69 -17.79 -12.32
C LEU A 123 9.07 -17.77 -10.91
N PRO A 124 9.69 -17.05 -9.97
CA PRO A 124 9.23 -16.95 -8.59
C PRO A 124 7.94 -16.12 -8.44
N GLY A 125 7.08 -16.53 -7.50
CA GLY A 125 5.89 -15.78 -7.09
C GLY A 125 6.21 -14.69 -6.05
N GLU A 126 5.20 -13.91 -5.66
CA GLU A 126 5.33 -12.76 -4.75
C GLU A 126 5.85 -13.10 -3.34
N THR A 127 5.82 -14.36 -2.92
CA THR A 127 6.28 -14.83 -1.61
C THR A 127 7.68 -15.44 -1.64
N ASP A 128 8.30 -15.53 -2.82
CA ASP A 128 9.62 -16.14 -2.98
C ASP A 128 10.72 -15.26 -2.35
N PRO A 129 11.71 -15.85 -1.64
CA PRO A 129 12.78 -15.10 -1.00
C PRO A 129 13.53 -14.13 -1.93
N ASP A 130 13.75 -14.50 -3.19
CA ASP A 130 14.49 -13.64 -4.12
C ASP A 130 13.63 -12.45 -4.59
N ILE A 131 12.31 -12.62 -4.67
CA ILE A 131 11.38 -11.53 -4.96
C ILE A 131 11.28 -10.57 -3.79
N LEU A 132 11.23 -11.10 -2.56
CA LEU A 132 11.23 -10.29 -1.34
C LEU A 132 12.53 -9.48 -1.24
N ALA A 133 13.69 -10.13 -1.43
CA ALA A 133 14.99 -9.48 -1.41
C ALA A 133 15.12 -8.39 -2.49
N LEU A 134 14.63 -8.66 -3.71
CA LEU A 134 14.60 -7.67 -4.77
C LEU A 134 13.66 -6.50 -4.44
N SER A 135 12.48 -6.77 -3.87
CA SER A 135 11.54 -5.73 -3.42
C SER A 135 12.18 -4.80 -2.38
N ASP A 136 12.83 -5.36 -1.37
CA ASP A 136 13.53 -4.59 -0.33
C ASP A 136 14.67 -3.75 -0.90
N LEU A 137 15.47 -4.32 -1.82
CA LEU A 137 16.55 -3.61 -2.50
C LEU A 137 16.04 -2.41 -3.31
N LEU A 138 14.96 -2.60 -4.08
CA LEU A 138 14.35 -1.54 -4.89
C LEU A 138 13.74 -0.44 -4.03
N MET A 139 13.11 -0.82 -2.91
CA MET A 139 12.57 0.13 -1.93
C MET A 139 13.68 0.95 -1.26
N SER A 140 14.80 0.30 -0.88
CA SER A 140 15.98 0.99 -0.33
C SER A 140 16.58 1.98 -1.33
N TYR A 141 16.76 1.55 -2.58
CA TYR A 141 17.28 2.40 -3.65
C TYR A 141 16.39 3.61 -3.94
N ALA A 142 15.07 3.42 -3.98
CA ALA A 142 14.11 4.51 -4.10
C ALA A 142 14.19 5.49 -2.93
N GLY A 143 14.33 4.98 -1.70
CA GLY A 143 14.51 5.79 -0.50
C GLY A 143 15.75 6.68 -0.53
N GLN A 144 16.90 6.14 -0.98
CA GLN A 144 18.14 6.90 -1.16
C GLN A 144 17.99 8.07 -2.16
N ARG A 145 17.06 7.95 -3.11
CA ARG A 145 16.76 8.96 -4.12
C ARG A 145 15.60 9.89 -3.74
N GLY A 146 15.07 9.76 -2.53
CA GLY A 146 13.92 10.54 -2.05
C GLY A 146 12.61 10.25 -2.79
N VAL A 147 12.51 9.08 -3.43
CA VAL A 147 11.33 8.67 -4.19
C VAL A 147 10.31 8.03 -3.25
N VAL A 148 9.13 8.65 -3.16
CA VAL A 148 8.01 8.15 -2.34
C VAL A 148 6.91 7.62 -3.26
N GLY A 149 6.60 6.34 -3.13
CA GLY A 149 5.52 5.68 -3.85
C GLY A 149 4.26 5.42 -3.01
N THR A 150 3.25 4.80 -3.62
CA THR A 150 2.05 4.30 -2.94
C THR A 150 2.31 2.92 -2.31
N PRO A 151 1.37 2.32 -1.55
CA PRO A 151 1.55 0.97 -0.99
C PRO A 151 1.82 -0.15 -2.01
N THR A 152 1.57 0.10 -3.30
CA THR A 152 1.87 -0.85 -4.38
C THR A 152 3.22 -0.56 -5.06
N PHE A 153 3.97 0.44 -4.61
CA PHE A 153 5.26 0.82 -5.18
C PHE A 153 6.30 -0.25 -4.84
N ARG A 154 6.87 -0.87 -5.87
CA ARG A 154 7.94 -1.89 -5.77
C ARG A 154 7.67 -2.98 -4.71
N ASN A 155 6.40 -3.24 -4.42
CA ASN A 155 6.00 -4.30 -3.50
C ASN A 155 6.24 -5.70 -4.13
N PRO A 156 6.27 -6.78 -3.33
CA PRO A 156 6.63 -8.11 -3.84
C PRO A 156 5.76 -8.59 -5.01
N ASN A 157 4.45 -8.31 -4.98
CA ASN A 157 3.54 -8.61 -6.08
C ASN A 157 3.93 -7.88 -7.37
N GLY A 158 4.13 -6.56 -7.30
CA GLY A 158 4.52 -5.75 -8.46
C GLY A 158 5.90 -6.13 -9.03
N VAL A 159 6.83 -6.55 -8.17
CA VAL A 159 8.15 -7.05 -8.57
C VAL A 159 8.04 -8.42 -9.24
N SER A 160 7.28 -9.37 -8.67
CA SER A 160 7.02 -10.68 -9.30
C SER A 160 6.34 -10.51 -10.66
N MET A 161 5.32 -9.67 -10.75
CA MET A 161 4.66 -9.32 -12.01
C MET A 161 5.64 -8.73 -13.03
N LYS A 162 6.56 -7.85 -12.60
CA LYS A 162 7.58 -7.25 -13.47
C LYS A 162 8.53 -8.32 -14.03
N VAL A 163 9.08 -9.17 -13.16
CA VAL A 163 9.99 -10.27 -13.54
C VAL A 163 9.28 -11.23 -14.50
N ALA A 164 8.03 -11.60 -14.21
CA ALA A 164 7.21 -12.43 -15.09
C ALA A 164 6.96 -11.77 -16.46
N ASN A 165 6.70 -10.47 -16.49
CA ASN A 165 6.44 -9.72 -17.71
C ASN A 165 7.65 -9.68 -18.66
N LEU A 166 8.89 -9.79 -18.16
CA LEU A 166 10.08 -9.85 -19.02
C LEU A 166 10.11 -11.07 -19.95
N SER A 167 9.45 -12.17 -19.56
CA SER A 167 9.35 -13.39 -20.40
C SER A 167 8.70 -13.16 -21.76
N ARG A 168 7.91 -12.08 -21.93
CA ARG A 168 7.30 -11.71 -23.22
C ARG A 168 8.34 -11.39 -24.29
N LEU A 169 9.50 -10.89 -23.88
CA LEU A 169 10.59 -10.48 -24.78
C LEU A 169 11.41 -11.68 -25.28
N GLU A 170 11.35 -12.84 -24.62
CA GLU A 170 12.08 -14.04 -25.03
C GLU A 170 11.49 -14.71 -26.27
N LYS A 171 10.16 -14.65 -26.42
CA LYS A 171 9.45 -15.34 -27.51
C LYS A 171 9.21 -14.46 -28.75
N GLY A 172 9.75 -13.23 -28.78
CA GLY A 172 9.37 -12.25 -29.80
C GLY A 172 7.86 -12.01 -29.85
N ASP A 173 7.17 -12.21 -28.73
CA ASP A 173 5.72 -12.27 -28.68
C ASP A 173 5.18 -10.84 -28.75
N SER A 174 4.48 -10.53 -29.84
CA SER A 174 3.91 -9.20 -30.14
C SER A 174 2.68 -8.86 -29.28
N ARG A 175 2.45 -9.60 -28.19
CA ARG A 175 1.45 -9.27 -27.18
C ARG A 175 1.81 -7.92 -26.55
N LYS A 176 0.94 -6.93 -26.79
CA LYS A 176 0.98 -5.60 -26.15
C LYS A 176 0.93 -5.80 -24.63
N GLY A 177 2.09 -5.72 -23.98
CA GLY A 177 2.19 -5.66 -22.52
C GLY A 177 1.54 -4.38 -21.98
N LEU A 178 1.54 -4.22 -20.66
CA LEU A 178 1.07 -3.00 -20.00
C LEU A 178 1.73 -1.78 -20.66
N ALA A 179 0.91 -0.84 -21.16
CA ALA A 179 1.32 0.23 -22.07
C ALA A 179 2.35 1.25 -21.51
N HIS A 180 2.80 1.10 -20.27
CA HIS A 180 3.67 2.05 -19.57
C HIS A 180 4.94 1.35 -19.05
N GLY A 181 6.11 1.86 -19.43
CA GLY A 181 7.43 1.31 -19.06
C GLY A 181 8.01 0.27 -20.03
N ALA A 182 7.27 -0.14 -21.07
CA ALA A 182 7.71 -1.12 -22.06
C ALA A 182 9.03 -0.74 -22.77
N GLY A 183 9.23 0.55 -23.08
CA GLY A 183 10.44 1.01 -23.77
C GLY A 183 11.73 0.94 -22.94
N THR A 184 11.65 0.92 -21.60
CA THR A 184 12.83 0.69 -20.75
C THR A 184 13.18 -0.80 -20.70
N GLU A 185 12.17 -1.68 -20.63
CA GLU A 185 12.38 -3.13 -20.66
C GLU A 185 13.02 -3.58 -21.98
N GLU A 186 12.50 -3.12 -23.11
CA GLU A 186 13.02 -3.49 -24.44
C GLU A 186 14.47 -3.04 -24.64
N ARG A 187 14.83 -1.83 -24.17
CA ARG A 187 16.20 -1.31 -24.25
C ARG A 187 17.16 -2.10 -23.38
N VAL A 188 16.80 -2.34 -22.11
CA VAL A 188 17.64 -3.12 -21.18
C VAL A 188 17.77 -4.57 -21.67
N TRP A 189 16.70 -5.16 -22.18
CA TRP A 189 16.73 -6.50 -22.76
C TRP A 189 17.66 -6.59 -23.97
N ALA A 190 17.50 -5.69 -24.95
CA ALA A 190 18.34 -5.66 -26.15
C ALA A 190 19.82 -5.40 -25.82
N GLU A 191 20.08 -4.59 -24.79
CA GLU A 191 21.42 -4.31 -24.32
C GLU A 191 22.07 -5.54 -23.67
N PHE A 192 21.37 -6.24 -22.76
CA PHE A 192 22.02 -7.19 -21.85
C PHE A 192 21.79 -8.67 -22.18
N MET A 193 20.71 -9.04 -22.85
CA MET A 193 20.46 -10.45 -23.18
C MET A 193 21.48 -11.10 -24.13
N PRO A 194 22.18 -10.36 -25.03
CA PRO A 194 23.31 -10.91 -25.78
C PRO A 194 24.52 -11.30 -24.91
N ASP A 195 24.65 -10.72 -23.71
CA ASP A 195 25.78 -10.94 -22.79
C ASP A 195 25.32 -10.90 -21.33
N VAL A 196 24.90 -12.07 -20.83
CA VAL A 196 24.40 -12.25 -19.46
C VAL A 196 25.50 -12.02 -18.41
N ALA A 197 26.77 -12.23 -18.74
CA ALA A 197 27.86 -11.94 -17.81
C ALA A 197 27.97 -10.42 -17.58
N ARG A 198 27.80 -9.62 -18.65
CA ARG A 198 27.72 -8.16 -18.54
C ARG A 198 26.49 -7.70 -17.75
N LEU A 199 25.36 -8.41 -17.86
CA LEU A 199 24.17 -8.16 -17.04
C LEU A 199 24.45 -8.35 -15.55
N GLN A 200 25.08 -9.47 -15.19
CA GLN A 200 25.44 -9.79 -13.81
C GLN A 200 26.41 -8.74 -13.24
N ALA A 201 27.46 -8.38 -13.99
CA ALA A 201 28.40 -7.33 -13.58
C ALA A 201 27.72 -5.96 -13.39
N ALA A 202 26.77 -5.61 -14.26
CA ALA A 202 26.00 -4.36 -14.13
C ALA A 202 25.06 -4.39 -12.91
N ALA A 203 24.39 -5.51 -12.65
CA ALA A 203 23.52 -5.69 -11.50
C ALA A 203 24.32 -5.65 -10.17
N GLU A 204 25.49 -6.29 -10.14
CA GLU A 204 26.43 -6.23 -9.01
C GLU A 204 26.90 -4.81 -8.74
N ALA A 205 27.34 -4.07 -9.76
CA ALA A 205 27.74 -2.66 -9.61
C ALA A 205 26.60 -1.77 -9.08
N ILE A 206 25.34 -2.03 -9.47
CA ILE A 206 24.17 -1.33 -8.93
C ILE A 206 23.98 -1.66 -7.45
N ARG A 207 24.05 -2.95 -7.08
CA ARG A 207 23.95 -3.37 -5.66
C ARG A 207 25.06 -2.74 -4.81
N ASP A 208 26.28 -2.73 -5.32
CA ASP A 208 27.43 -2.10 -4.64
C ASP A 208 27.26 -0.60 -4.51
N GLY A 209 26.71 0.08 -5.52
CA GLY A 209 26.37 1.50 -5.43
C GLY A 209 25.30 1.79 -4.36
N ILE A 210 24.32 0.89 -4.21
CA ILE A 210 23.27 0.98 -3.18
C ILE A 210 23.85 0.71 -1.78
N ASN A 211 24.73 -0.29 -1.66
CA ASN A 211 25.32 -0.73 -0.39
C ASN A 211 26.52 0.15 0.06
N GLY A 212 27.27 0.72 -0.87
CA GLY A 212 28.49 1.50 -0.63
C GLY A 212 28.26 2.89 -0.04
N LEU A 213 27.02 3.39 -0.07
CA LEU A 213 26.61 4.61 0.63
C LEU A 213 26.17 4.35 2.09
N ALA A 214 26.19 3.10 2.52
CA ALA A 214 25.50 2.67 3.73
C ALA A 214 26.35 1.79 4.67
N GLN A 215 27.64 2.09 4.95
CA GLN A 215 28.34 1.51 6.12
C GLN A 215 29.47 2.40 6.68
N PRO A 216 29.54 2.63 8.01
CA PRO A 216 30.79 2.57 8.75
C PRO A 216 31.03 1.14 9.30
N PRO A 217 32.30 0.78 9.62
CA PRO A 217 32.66 -0.59 9.99
C PRO A 217 32.55 -0.84 11.50
N ILE A 218 32.84 -2.11 11.87
CA ILE A 218 33.18 -2.63 13.21
C ILE A 218 31.96 -3.19 13.95
N GLY A 219 32.00 -4.34 14.63
CA GLY A 219 33.08 -5.27 14.96
C GLY A 219 32.51 -6.29 15.95
N THR A 220 33.21 -7.41 16.06
CA THR A 220 32.89 -8.52 16.96
C THR A 220 32.96 -8.07 18.43
N GLU A 221 31.89 -8.30 19.20
CA GLU A 221 31.92 -8.86 20.57
C GLU A 221 30.49 -8.92 21.16
N ASN A 222 30.11 -10.09 21.67
CA ASN A 222 28.87 -10.33 22.43
C ASN A 222 29.17 -10.35 23.93
N PRO A 223 28.28 -9.77 24.76
CA PRO A 223 28.02 -10.31 26.09
C PRO A 223 26.50 -10.55 26.33
N PRO A 224 26.16 -11.30 27.39
CA PRO A 224 25.02 -12.21 27.38
C PRO A 224 23.77 -11.66 28.11
N GLY A 225 22.63 -12.25 27.74
CA GLY A 225 21.56 -12.53 28.70
C GLY A 225 20.24 -11.79 28.48
N ALA A 226 19.46 -12.21 27.48
CA ALA A 226 18.02 -12.00 27.48
C ALA A 226 17.34 -13.30 27.92
N ASP A 227 16.81 -13.28 29.15
CA ASP A 227 15.80 -14.24 29.59
C ASP A 227 14.52 -14.00 28.77
N ALA A 228 14.41 -14.73 27.68
CA ALA A 228 13.17 -15.02 27.01
C ALA A 228 13.24 -16.51 26.68
N SER A 229 12.46 -17.32 27.41
CA SER A 229 12.40 -18.76 27.19
C SER A 229 12.28 -19.06 25.68
N PRO A 230 13.19 -19.85 25.08
CA PRO A 230 13.20 -20.08 23.64
C PRO A 230 11.91 -20.80 23.25
N ARG A 231 11.13 -20.17 22.37
CA ARG A 231 10.01 -20.81 21.71
C ARG A 231 10.52 -21.83 20.68
N PRO A 232 9.81 -22.95 20.45
CA PRO A 232 10.26 -24.03 19.58
C PRO A 232 10.65 -23.54 18.18
N LEU A 233 11.82 -24.00 17.69
CA LEU A 233 12.42 -23.63 16.40
C LEU A 233 11.70 -24.25 15.19
N ASP A 234 10.68 -25.08 15.41
CA ASP A 234 10.01 -25.93 14.41
C ASP A 234 8.73 -25.31 13.80
N ALA A 235 8.32 -24.11 14.23
CA ALA A 235 7.14 -23.43 13.67
C ALA A 235 7.46 -22.76 12.31
N VAL A 236 7.16 -23.46 11.21
CA VAL A 236 7.46 -23.07 9.81
C VAL A 236 6.66 -21.85 9.30
N SER A 237 5.52 -21.51 9.90
CA SER A 237 4.74 -20.31 9.52
C SER A 237 3.97 -19.72 10.69
N ARG A 238 4.01 -18.38 10.79
CA ARG A 238 3.31 -17.56 11.80
C ARG A 238 2.06 -16.86 11.26
N GLY A 239 1.83 -16.95 9.95
CA GLY A 239 0.72 -16.27 9.28
C GLY A 239 -0.59 -17.06 9.42
N PRO A 240 -1.75 -16.39 9.51
CA PRO A 240 -3.02 -17.08 9.41
C PRO A 240 -3.07 -17.85 8.09
N ARG A 241 -3.62 -19.07 8.10
CA ARG A 241 -3.85 -19.83 6.86
C ARG A 241 -4.75 -18.99 5.95
N PRO A 242 -4.50 -18.95 4.63
CA PRO A 242 -5.41 -18.30 3.70
C PRO A 242 -6.82 -18.88 3.87
N SER A 243 -7.77 -18.04 4.26
CA SER A 243 -9.19 -18.40 4.33
C SER A 243 -9.91 -17.82 3.12
N PHE A 244 -10.68 -18.66 2.42
CA PHE A 244 -11.49 -18.26 1.27
C PHE A 244 -12.95 -18.14 1.70
N GLY A 245 -13.63 -17.07 1.29
CA GLY A 245 -15.03 -16.83 1.62
C GLY A 245 -15.31 -15.36 1.93
N GLU A 246 -16.59 -15.03 2.08
CA GLU A 246 -17.03 -13.71 2.51
C GLU A 246 -16.78 -13.55 4.01
N VAL A 247 -15.95 -12.56 4.37
CA VAL A 247 -15.70 -12.22 5.78
C VAL A 247 -16.54 -11.00 6.12
N VAL A 248 -17.66 -11.23 6.80
CA VAL A 248 -18.51 -10.15 7.31
C VAL A 248 -17.95 -9.68 8.65
N HIS A 249 -17.24 -8.55 8.65
CA HIS A 249 -16.81 -7.89 9.87
C HIS A 249 -17.91 -6.95 10.36
N THR A 250 -18.62 -7.35 11.41
CA THR A 250 -19.48 -6.42 12.17
C THR A 250 -18.62 -5.70 13.19
N ARG A 251 -18.47 -4.38 13.06
CA ARG A 251 -17.84 -3.53 14.07
C ARG A 251 -18.93 -2.82 14.86
N THR A 252 -19.00 -3.10 16.14
CA THR A 252 -19.78 -2.31 17.09
C THR A 252 -18.82 -1.30 17.71
N ASP A 253 -19.19 -0.02 17.66
CA ASP A 253 -18.43 1.00 18.40
C ASP A 253 -18.52 0.70 19.90
N GLY A 254 -17.44 0.98 20.60
CA GLY A 254 -17.26 0.62 22.00
C GLY A 254 -15.90 1.00 22.51
N GLU A 255 -15.59 0.51 23.71
CA GLU A 255 -14.38 0.85 24.43
C GLU A 255 -13.12 0.63 23.56
N ASN A 256 -12.30 1.66 23.44
CA ASN A 256 -11.11 1.66 22.61
C ASN A 256 -9.95 2.29 23.37
N CYS A 257 -8.72 1.86 23.08
CA CYS A 257 -7.55 2.27 23.83
C CYS A 257 -6.57 2.98 22.92
N LEU A 258 -6.18 4.21 23.28
CA LEU A 258 -4.94 4.83 22.82
C LEU A 258 -3.77 4.09 23.48
N TYR A 259 -2.79 3.69 22.70
CA TYR A 259 -1.55 3.11 23.20
C TYR A 259 -0.35 3.91 22.70
N VAL A 260 0.67 3.94 23.54
CA VAL A 260 2.02 4.36 23.19
C VAL A 260 2.92 3.16 23.40
N MET A 261 3.43 2.58 22.31
CA MET A 261 4.44 1.53 22.38
C MET A 261 5.83 2.13 22.29
N ARG A 262 6.75 1.60 23.09
CA ARG A 262 8.16 1.91 23.06
C ARG A 262 8.92 0.77 22.39
N LEU A 263 9.89 1.12 21.56
CA LEU A 263 10.87 0.17 21.05
C LEU A 263 11.98 -0.02 22.10
N HIS A 264 12.16 -1.26 22.55
CA HIS A 264 13.23 -1.68 23.44
C HIS A 264 14.31 -2.42 22.66
N GLY A 265 15.54 -2.36 23.14
CA GLY A 265 16.69 -3.08 22.58
C GLY A 265 17.86 -2.16 22.24
N ARG A 266 18.76 -2.65 21.38
CA ARG A 266 19.89 -1.89 20.83
C ARG A 266 19.41 -0.93 19.74
N ILE A 267 18.66 0.09 20.16
CA ILE A 267 18.00 1.04 19.24
C ILE A 267 18.96 2.07 18.62
N ASN A 268 20.13 2.30 19.23
CA ASN A 268 21.10 3.28 18.72
C ASN A 268 21.57 2.94 17.31
N ASP A 269 21.72 1.65 17.01
CA ASP A 269 22.20 1.15 15.71
C ASP A 269 21.13 1.28 14.61
N LEU A 270 19.85 1.45 15.00
CA LEU A 270 18.73 1.57 14.07
C LEU A 270 18.50 3.00 13.55
N PHE A 271 19.06 4.01 14.23
CA PHE A 271 18.89 5.43 13.89
C PHE A 271 20.25 6.11 13.71
N PRO A 272 21.00 5.75 12.65
CA PRO A 272 22.34 6.29 12.41
C PRO A 272 22.29 7.83 12.33
N GLY A 273 23.22 8.47 13.03
CA GLY A 273 23.32 9.94 13.10
C GLY A 273 22.38 10.63 14.10
N ARG A 274 21.56 9.88 14.87
CA ARG A 274 20.79 10.44 16.00
C ARG A 274 21.38 10.00 17.34
N ASN A 275 21.57 10.97 18.24
CA ASN A 275 21.87 10.66 19.63
C ASN A 275 20.56 10.30 20.36
N LEU A 276 20.37 9.00 20.64
CA LEU A 276 19.19 8.49 21.35
C LEU A 276 19.43 8.32 22.87
N HIS A 277 20.52 8.84 23.41
CA HIS A 277 20.77 8.80 24.85
C HIS A 277 19.64 9.51 25.61
N LYS A 278 18.95 8.76 26.49
CA LYS A 278 17.74 9.21 27.23
C LYS A 278 16.55 9.59 26.34
N MET A 279 16.51 9.08 25.11
CA MET A 279 15.38 9.21 24.20
C MET A 279 14.65 7.86 24.09
N ALA A 280 13.35 7.92 23.88
CA ALA A 280 12.51 6.78 23.57
C ALA A 280 11.99 6.89 22.14
N VAL A 281 12.12 5.79 21.39
CA VAL A 281 11.47 5.61 20.10
C VAL A 281 10.08 5.06 20.35
N LEU A 282 9.06 5.79 19.90
CA LEU A 282 7.66 5.53 20.17
C LEU A 282 6.87 5.24 18.90
N LYS A 283 5.85 4.41 19.06
CA LYS A 283 4.75 4.18 18.13
C LYS A 283 3.45 4.53 18.86
N ILE A 284 2.71 5.47 18.29
CA ILE A 284 1.38 5.84 18.77
C ILE A 284 0.36 5.05 17.96
N GLY A 285 -0.76 4.68 18.57
CA GLY A 285 -1.87 4.06 17.86
C GLY A 285 -3.06 3.81 18.76
N ARG A 286 -4.15 3.32 18.19
CA ARG A 286 -5.35 2.89 18.93
C ARG A 286 -5.77 1.46 18.61
N SER A 287 -6.31 0.75 19.60
CA SER A 287 -6.85 -0.60 19.44
C SER A 287 -7.81 -0.93 20.59
N ASN A 288 -8.88 -1.67 20.30
CA ASN A 288 -9.72 -2.31 21.32
C ASN A 288 -9.07 -3.58 21.90
N ASP A 289 -7.94 -4.02 21.34
CA ASP A 289 -7.13 -5.13 21.84
C ASP A 289 -5.64 -4.78 21.69
N VAL A 290 -5.07 -4.18 22.73
CA VAL A 290 -3.64 -3.78 22.76
C VAL A 290 -2.75 -5.02 22.82
N LYS A 291 -3.18 -6.10 23.47
CA LYS A 291 -2.38 -7.34 23.59
C LYS A 291 -2.18 -7.99 22.22
N ARG A 292 -3.24 -8.10 21.41
CA ARG A 292 -3.14 -8.55 20.02
C ARG A 292 -2.20 -7.64 19.23
N ARG A 293 -2.31 -6.32 19.41
CA ARG A 293 -1.48 -5.36 18.69
C ARG A 293 0.02 -5.48 19.03
N VAL A 294 0.36 -5.77 20.29
CA VAL A 294 1.75 -6.07 20.70
C VAL A 294 2.27 -7.31 19.99
N VAL A 295 1.46 -8.37 19.89
CA VAL A 295 1.85 -9.60 19.17
C VAL A 295 2.06 -9.31 17.69
N GLU A 296 1.12 -8.61 17.04
CA GLU A 296 1.23 -8.20 15.63
C GLU A 296 2.48 -7.35 15.38
N MET A 297 2.80 -6.41 16.26
CA MET A 297 3.95 -5.54 16.08
C MET A 297 5.30 -6.24 16.30
N ASN A 298 5.34 -7.29 17.12
CA ASN A 298 6.56 -8.06 17.35
C ASN A 298 6.68 -9.31 16.46
N CYS A 299 5.62 -9.69 15.72
CA CYS A 299 5.64 -10.93 14.93
C CYS A 299 6.69 -10.89 13.81
N GLY A 300 6.99 -9.69 13.30
CA GLY A 300 8.00 -9.42 12.28
C GLY A 300 9.44 -9.45 12.79
N PHE A 301 9.67 -9.51 14.11
CA PHE A 301 11.02 -9.66 14.65
C PHE A 301 11.42 -11.15 14.69
N PRO A 302 12.58 -11.51 14.09
CA PRO A 302 13.15 -12.84 14.21
C PRO A 302 13.42 -13.21 15.68
N PRO A 303 13.28 -14.50 16.07
CA PRO A 303 13.75 -14.97 17.37
C PRO A 303 15.23 -14.63 17.58
N GLY A 304 15.59 -14.23 18.80
CA GLY A 304 16.97 -13.88 19.16
C GLY A 304 17.35 -12.43 18.86
N LEU A 305 16.53 -11.69 18.12
CA LEU A 305 16.71 -10.24 17.98
C LEU A 305 16.34 -9.55 19.31
N GLU A 306 17.26 -8.78 19.88
CA GLU A 306 17.07 -8.05 21.15
C GLU A 306 16.15 -6.81 20.99
N LEU A 307 15.25 -6.81 20.00
CA LEU A 307 14.31 -5.71 19.74
C LEU A 307 12.89 -6.13 20.08
N ALA A 308 12.16 -5.27 20.78
CA ALA A 308 10.76 -5.53 21.09
C ALA A 308 9.95 -4.24 21.24
N TRP A 309 8.76 -4.21 20.66
CA TRP A 309 7.73 -3.22 20.98
C TRP A 309 7.04 -3.62 22.28
N ARG A 310 7.03 -2.71 23.25
CA ARG A 310 6.32 -2.91 24.52
C ARG A 310 5.40 -1.72 24.79
N PRO A 311 4.20 -1.93 25.34
CA PRO A 311 3.38 -0.82 25.81
C PRO A 311 4.18 -0.01 26.85
N ALA A 312 4.37 1.27 26.58
CA ALA A 312 4.87 2.22 27.56
C ALA A 312 3.70 2.82 28.33
N LEU A 313 2.62 3.19 27.63
CA LEU A 313 1.41 3.76 28.21
C LEU A 313 0.17 3.33 27.41
N THR A 314 -0.97 3.29 28.08
CA THR A 314 -2.28 3.00 27.51
C THR A 314 -3.35 3.84 28.20
N GLN A 315 -4.27 4.41 27.43
CA GLN A 315 -5.43 5.14 27.94
C GLN A 315 -6.70 4.63 27.25
N THR A 316 -7.67 4.23 28.05
CA THR A 316 -8.97 3.75 27.59
C THR A 316 -9.95 4.92 27.40
N PHE A 317 -10.77 4.82 26.36
CA PHE A 317 -11.82 5.76 25.98
C PHE A 317 -13.13 5.01 25.72
N GLN A 318 -14.26 5.71 25.89
CA GLN A 318 -15.59 5.11 25.78
C GLN A 318 -15.99 4.76 24.34
N SER A 319 -15.37 5.41 23.33
CA SER A 319 -15.64 5.18 21.91
C SER A 319 -14.35 5.12 21.09
N ALA A 320 -14.44 4.53 19.89
CA ALA A 320 -13.34 4.53 18.94
C ALA A 320 -12.99 5.95 18.45
N ASP A 321 -13.99 6.82 18.31
CA ASP A 321 -13.81 8.20 17.87
C ASP A 321 -13.04 9.02 18.93
N SER A 322 -13.41 8.91 20.20
CA SER A 322 -12.68 9.62 21.28
C SER A 322 -11.23 9.14 21.43
N ALA A 323 -10.98 7.83 21.24
CA ALA A 323 -9.61 7.31 21.16
C ALA A 323 -8.86 7.83 19.93
N HIS A 324 -9.54 8.02 18.81
CA HIS A 324 -8.94 8.57 17.58
C HIS A 324 -8.62 10.06 17.73
N ASP A 325 -9.52 10.86 18.30
CA ASP A 325 -9.26 12.29 18.54
C ASP A 325 -8.09 12.49 19.50
N ALA A 326 -7.98 11.67 20.54
CA ALA A 326 -6.83 11.67 21.45
C ALA A 326 -5.52 11.25 20.75
N GLU A 327 -5.57 10.25 19.87
CA GLU A 327 -4.44 9.84 19.03
C GLU A 327 -3.97 10.98 18.12
N GLN A 328 -4.89 11.65 17.42
CA GLN A 328 -4.57 12.78 16.54
C GLN A 328 -4.01 13.97 17.33
N ALA A 329 -4.57 14.28 18.50
CA ALA A 329 -4.07 15.35 19.37
C ALA A 329 -2.63 15.07 19.85
N LEU A 330 -2.32 13.83 20.23
CA LEU A 330 -0.97 13.45 20.63
C LEU A 330 0.02 13.52 19.45
N LEU A 331 -0.38 13.06 18.27
CA LEU A 331 0.44 13.14 17.05
C LEU A 331 0.72 14.60 16.65
N ALA A 332 -0.29 15.47 16.74
CA ALA A 332 -0.15 16.90 16.50
C ALA A 332 0.84 17.54 17.50
N LEU A 333 0.70 17.24 18.80
CA LEU A 333 1.62 17.73 19.83
C LEU A 333 3.07 17.29 19.58
N LEU A 334 3.28 16.03 19.17
CA LEU A 334 4.59 15.50 18.82
C LEU A 334 5.19 16.17 17.58
N LEU A 335 4.35 16.51 16.61
CA LEU A 335 4.75 17.28 15.42
C LEU A 335 5.15 18.71 15.79
N GLU A 336 4.33 19.41 16.58
CA GLU A 336 4.59 20.78 17.04
C GLU A 336 5.89 20.89 17.85
N GLN A 337 6.17 19.89 18.68
CA GLN A 337 7.41 19.84 19.47
C GLN A 337 8.62 19.30 18.68
N GLY A 338 8.46 18.95 17.41
CA GLY A 338 9.53 18.49 16.53
C GLY A 338 10.05 17.08 16.85
N PHE A 339 9.25 16.25 17.52
CA PHE A 339 9.62 14.89 17.91
C PHE A 339 9.20 13.81 16.92
N THR A 340 8.32 14.12 15.96
CA THR A 340 7.91 13.15 14.94
C THR A 340 9.08 12.72 14.06
N ILE A 341 9.08 11.45 13.69
CA ILE A 341 10.00 10.88 12.69
C ILE A 341 9.25 10.32 11.47
N GLY A 342 7.98 10.71 11.32
CA GLY A 342 7.11 10.33 10.20
C GLY A 342 6.00 9.37 10.61
N GLY A 343 4.81 9.60 10.04
CA GLY A 343 3.61 8.82 10.36
C GLY A 343 3.27 8.84 11.85
N GLU A 344 3.04 7.65 12.41
CA GLU A 344 2.63 7.45 13.81
C GLU A 344 3.83 7.19 14.74
N PHE A 345 5.03 7.67 14.38
CA PHE A 345 6.27 7.41 15.11
C PHE A 345 6.93 8.70 15.59
N ALA A 346 7.55 8.64 16.77
CA ALA A 346 8.25 9.77 17.37
C ALA A 346 9.49 9.34 18.15
N VAL A 347 10.43 10.27 18.31
CA VAL A 347 11.60 10.14 19.19
C VAL A 347 11.53 11.25 20.22
N VAL A 348 11.22 10.88 21.47
CA VAL A 348 10.96 11.83 22.57
C VAL A 348 11.92 11.62 23.73
N PRO A 349 12.26 12.66 24.50
CA PRO A 349 12.98 12.48 25.76
C PRO A 349 12.16 11.59 26.71
N GLU A 350 12.78 10.59 27.33
CA GLU A 350 12.08 9.61 28.18
C GLU A 350 11.24 10.26 29.28
N ARG A 351 11.76 11.35 29.86
CA ARG A 351 11.09 12.12 30.92
C ARG A 351 9.82 12.85 30.47
N GLN A 352 9.57 12.98 29.17
CA GLN A 352 8.44 13.74 28.62
C GLN A 352 7.26 12.84 28.19
N ILE A 353 7.46 11.52 28.10
CA ILE A 353 6.46 10.57 27.57
C ILE A 353 5.12 10.70 28.33
N GLU A 354 5.15 10.63 29.66
CA GLU A 354 3.95 10.69 30.50
C GLU A 354 3.27 12.07 30.43
N THR A 355 4.05 13.15 30.49
CA THR A 355 3.54 14.53 30.46
C THR A 355 2.85 14.86 29.13
N MET A 356 3.43 14.41 28.01
CA MET A 356 2.85 14.63 26.68
C MET A 356 1.55 13.85 26.49
N LEU A 357 1.49 12.61 26.98
CA LEU A 357 0.24 11.83 26.96
C LEU A 357 -0.84 12.50 27.82
N ALA A 358 -0.49 12.92 29.04
CA ALA A 358 -1.44 13.58 29.93
C ALA A 358 -1.98 14.88 29.32
N ALA A 359 -1.18 15.60 28.53
CA ALA A 359 -1.63 16.79 27.81
C ALA A 359 -2.63 16.45 26.69
N ALA A 360 -2.37 15.40 25.90
CA ALA A 360 -3.25 14.95 24.83
C ALA A 360 -4.60 14.38 25.34
N VAL A 361 -4.61 13.78 26.54
CA VAL A 361 -5.83 13.29 27.17
C VAL A 361 -6.67 14.46 27.71
N ARG A 362 -6.03 15.48 28.31
CA ARG A 362 -6.73 16.66 28.86
C ARG A 362 -7.36 17.55 27.80
N SER A 363 -6.86 17.57 26.57
CA SER A 363 -7.48 18.33 25.48
C SER A 363 -8.80 17.72 24.97
N GLN A 364 -9.18 16.54 25.47
CA GLN A 364 -10.38 15.79 25.09
C GLN A 364 -11.42 15.69 26.23
N SER A 365 -11.13 16.28 27.41
CA SER A 365 -11.98 16.23 28.60
C SER A 365 -12.89 17.45 28.72
#